data_AF-A0A535D1S2-F1
#
_entry.id   AF-A0A535D1S2-F1
#
_cell.length_a   1.000
_cell.length_b   1.000
_cell.length_c   1.000
_cell.angle_alpha   90.00
_cell.angle_beta   90.00
_cell.angle_gamma   90.00
#
_symmetry.space_group_name_H-M   'P 1'
#
loop_
_entity.id
_entity.type
_entity.pdbx_description
1 polymer ?
#
loop_
_entity_poly.entity_id
_entity_poly.type
_entity_poly.pdbx_seq_one_letter_code
_entity_poly.pdbx_strand_id
1 'polypeptide(L)'
;MSETPLGGNLNSAVRIGDTVRRRAGPWTPAVHALLRYLESVDFPAPRVRGIDAAGREILGYLPGEAHSGTIETSAGGLNAATAS
;
A
#
# COMPACT_ATOMS: atom_id res chain seq x y z
N MET A 1 9.57 11.71 16.24
CA MET A 1 9.72 10.58 15.29
C MET A 1 9.73 11.13 13.88
N SER A 2 10.55 10.59 12.97
CA SER A 2 10.67 11.09 11.59
C SER A 2 9.62 10.47 10.67
N GLU A 3 9.17 11.21 9.66
CA GLU A 3 8.32 10.70 8.57
C GLU A 3 9.20 10.18 7.43
N THR A 4 8.92 8.96 6.94
CA THR A 4 9.60 8.37 5.78
C THR A 4 8.58 8.16 4.66
N PRO A 5 8.72 8.82 3.50
CA PRO A 5 7.81 8.62 2.38
C PRO A 5 7.79 7.17 1.90
N LEU A 6 6.59 6.65 1.67
CA LEU A 6 6.33 5.35 1.05
C LEU A 6 5.79 5.65 -0.36
N GLY A 7 6.55 5.31 -1.40
CA GLY A 7 6.15 5.56 -2.79
C GLY A 7 4.89 4.78 -3.23
N GLY A 8 4.62 4.78 -4.53
CA GLY A 8 3.47 4.08 -5.12
C GLY A 8 2.30 5.01 -5.46
N ASN A 9 1.22 4.40 -5.95
CA ASN A 9 0.08 5.12 -6.56
C ASN A 9 -0.88 5.76 -5.52
N LEU A 10 -0.68 5.45 -4.24
CA LEU A 10 -1.44 6.04 -3.14
C LEU A 10 -0.74 7.32 -2.67
N ASN A 11 -1.25 8.44 -3.18
CA ASN A 11 -1.00 9.82 -2.75
C ASN A 11 -0.37 9.96 -1.34
N SER A 12 0.94 10.18 -1.31
CA SER A 12 1.69 10.71 -0.16
C SER A 12 1.60 9.88 1.14
N ALA A 13 1.68 8.54 1.04
CA ALA A 13 1.81 7.72 2.23
C ALA A 13 3.16 7.97 2.93
N VAL A 14 3.16 8.05 4.26
CA VAL A 14 4.38 8.17 5.07
C VAL A 14 4.38 7.14 6.19
N ARG A 15 5.55 6.58 6.47
CA ARG A 15 5.81 5.73 7.64
C ARG A 15 6.29 6.60 8.80
N ILE A 16 5.74 6.36 9.99
CA ILE A 16 6.25 6.90 11.25
C ILE A 16 6.32 5.72 12.23
N GLY A 17 7.52 5.31 12.60
CA GLY A 17 7.73 4.14 13.45
C GLY A 17 7.19 2.85 12.81
N ASP A 18 6.22 2.23 13.48
CA ASP A 18 5.56 0.97 13.12
C ASP A 18 4.23 1.17 12.37
N THR A 19 3.94 2.39 11.95
CA THR A 19 2.63 2.78 11.43
C THR A 19 2.75 3.64 10.17
N VAL A 20 1.74 3.59 9.32
CA VAL A 20 1.63 4.33 8.05
C VAL A 20 0.50 5.33 8.17
N ARG A 21 0.74 6.57 7.72
CA ARG A 21 -0.29 7.60 7.53
C ARG A 21 -0.48 7.82 6.05
N ARG A 22 -1.73 7.81 5.61
CA ARG A 22 -2.10 8.16 4.23
C ARG A 22 -3.41 8.93 4.23
N ARG A 23 -3.67 9.63 3.13
CA ARG A 23 -4.91 10.40 2.96
C ARG A 23 -6.14 9.53 3.23
N ALA A 24 -7.03 10.00 4.10
CA ALA A 24 -8.37 9.42 4.24
C ALA A 24 -9.31 9.94 3.13
N GLY A 25 -10.34 9.18 2.82
CA GLY A 25 -11.35 9.53 1.85
C GLY A 25 -12.63 8.69 1.99
N PRO A 26 -13.57 8.78 1.03
CA PRO A 26 -14.83 8.04 1.08
C PRO A 26 -14.67 6.53 1.20
N TRP A 27 -13.54 5.98 0.77
CA TRP A 27 -13.21 4.56 0.88
C TRP A 27 -12.76 4.15 2.29
N THR A 28 -12.30 5.08 3.13
CA THR A 28 -11.66 4.79 4.42
C THR A 28 -12.55 3.99 5.36
N PRO A 29 -13.86 4.29 5.54
CA PRO A 29 -14.74 3.47 6.37
C PRO A 29 -14.82 2.00 5.92
N ALA A 30 -14.91 1.76 4.61
CA ALA A 30 -14.98 0.40 4.05
C ALA A 30 -13.64 -0.34 4.23
N VAL A 31 -12.51 0.33 3.99
CA VAL A 31 -11.19 -0.24 4.24
C VAL A 31 -10.99 -0.57 5.72
N HIS A 32 -11.41 0.31 6.63
CA HIS A 32 -11.32 0.06 8.07
C HIS A 32 -12.20 -1.12 8.50
N ALA A 33 -13.41 -1.24 7.95
CA ALA A 33 -14.28 -2.39 8.21
C ALA A 33 -13.62 -3.70 7.74
N LEU A 34 -13.04 -3.72 6.53
CA LEU A 34 -12.33 -4.88 6.01
C LEU A 34 -11.13 -5.26 6.89
N LEU A 35 -10.29 -4.29 7.26
CA LEU A 35 -9.10 -4.57 8.07
C LEU A 35 -9.46 -5.08 9.48
N ARG A 36 -10.54 -4.57 10.09
CA ARG A 36 -11.06 -5.08 11.36
C ARG A 36 -11.60 -6.51 11.23
N TYR A 37 -12.27 -6.82 10.12
CA TYR A 37 -12.68 -8.19 9.84
C TYR A 37 -11.46 -9.12 9.70
N LEU A 38 -10.45 -8.73 8.93
CA LEU A 38 -9.22 -9.51 8.78
C LEU A 38 -8.48 -9.70 10.11
N GLU A 39 -8.48 -8.69 10.97
CA GLU A 39 -7.97 -8.80 12.34
C GLU A 39 -8.76 -9.83 13.16
N SER A 40 -10.09 -9.85 13.05
CA SER A 40 -10.94 -10.79 13.81
C SER A 40 -10.77 -12.26 13.44
N VAL A 41 -10.19 -12.54 12.27
CA VAL A 41 -9.89 -13.90 11.78
C VAL A 41 -8.38 -14.20 11.82
N ASP A 42 -7.61 -13.42 12.59
CA ASP A 42 -6.16 -13.55 12.75
C ASP A 42 -5.35 -13.50 11.44
N PHE A 43 -5.92 -12.90 10.40
CA PHE A 43 -5.22 -12.73 9.13
C PHE A 43 -4.10 -11.67 9.29
N PRO A 44 -2.89 -11.90 8.72
CA PRO A 44 -1.74 -11.00 8.87
C PRO A 44 -1.82 -9.75 7.98
N ALA A 45 -2.89 -8.97 8.12
CA ALA A 45 -3.11 -7.67 7.48
C ALA A 45 -2.76 -6.48 8.40
N PRO A 46 -2.59 -5.26 7.84
CA PRO A 46 -2.43 -4.04 8.63
C PRO A 46 -3.57 -3.84 9.64
N ARG A 47 -3.24 -3.44 10.87
CA ARG A 47 -4.24 -3.10 11.90
C ARG A 47 -4.65 -1.63 11.81
N VAL A 48 -5.93 -1.34 12.00
CA VAL A 48 -6.44 0.04 12.05
C VAL A 48 -6.05 0.66 13.39
N ARG A 49 -5.39 1.82 13.37
CA ARG A 49 -5.02 2.58 14.58
C ARG A 49 -5.83 3.87 14.76
N GLY A 50 -6.60 4.26 13.75
CA GLY A 50 -7.52 5.41 13.82
C GLY A 50 -7.24 6.43 12.73
N ILE A 51 -7.54 7.70 13.03
CA ILE A 51 -7.30 8.87 12.20
C ILE A 51 -6.42 9.84 13.01
N ASP A 52 -5.41 10.46 12.39
CA ASP A 52 -4.58 11.46 13.05
C ASP A 52 -5.23 12.87 13.05
N ALA A 53 -4.59 13.82 13.74
CA ALA A 53 -5.09 15.20 13.84
C ALA A 53 -5.15 15.94 12.49
N ALA A 54 -4.43 15.46 11.46
CA ALA A 54 -4.46 16.01 10.11
C ALA A 54 -5.50 15.31 9.21
N GLY A 55 -6.31 14.41 9.76
CA GLY A 55 -7.32 13.66 9.02
C GLY A 55 -6.77 12.52 8.17
N ARG A 56 -5.55 12.05 8.41
CA ARG A 56 -4.96 10.90 7.72
C ARG A 56 -5.32 9.62 8.46
N GLU A 57 -5.62 8.55 7.72
CA GLU A 57 -5.79 7.24 8.35
C GLU A 57 -4.45 6.70 8.83
N ILE A 58 -4.46 6.07 10.01
CA ILE A 58 -3.28 5.44 10.63
C ILE A 58 -3.47 3.92 10.59
N LEU A 59 -2.56 3.24 9.90
CA LEU A 59 -2.54 1.79 9.76
C LEU A 59 -1.21 1.21 10.28
N GLY A 60 -1.20 -0.05 10.71
CA GLY A 60 0.03 -0.77 11.00
C GLY A 60 0.90 -0.93 9.74
N TYR A 61 2.22 -0.73 9.88
CA TYR A 61 3.18 -1.03 8.82
C TYR A 61 3.44 -2.53 8.79
N LEU A 62 3.40 -3.12 7.59
CA LEU A 62 3.85 -4.50 7.37
C LEU A 62 5.23 -4.46 6.71
N PRO A 63 6.25 -5.12 7.29
CA PRO A 63 7.54 -5.26 6.63
C PRO A 63 7.38 -6.18 5.41
N GLY A 64 7.97 -5.78 4.29
CA GLY A 64 7.94 -6.55 3.06
C GLY A 64 8.25 -5.69 1.84
N GLU A 65 8.26 -6.34 0.68
CA GLU A 65 8.51 -5.71 -0.61
C GLU A 65 7.20 -5.56 -1.39
N ALA A 66 6.99 -4.38 -1.94
CA ALA A 66 5.91 -4.15 -2.90
C ALA A 66 6.48 -4.26 -4.31
N HIS A 67 5.83 -5.02 -5.18
CA HIS A 67 6.19 -5.05 -6.59
C HIS A 67 6.08 -3.63 -7.19
N SER A 68 7.14 -3.13 -7.83
CA SER A 68 7.22 -1.72 -8.23
C SER A 68 6.30 -1.34 -9.41
N GLY A 69 5.57 -2.31 -9.96
CA GLY A 69 4.67 -2.13 -11.10
C GLY A 69 5.36 -2.28 -12.46
N THR A 70 6.69 -2.49 -12.49
CA THR A 70 7.38 -2.91 -13.71
C THR A 70 7.12 -4.39 -13.93
N ILE A 71 6.12 -4.71 -14.75
CA ILE A 71 6.13 -5.99 -15.46
C ILE A 71 7.30 -5.90 -16.42
N GLU A 72 8.46 -6.45 -16.05
CA GLU A 72 9.46 -6.79 -17.07
C GLU A 72 8.84 -7.89 -17.91
N THR A 73 8.28 -7.53 -19.07
CA THR A 73 7.93 -8.51 -20.09
C THR A 73 9.22 -9.22 -20.45
N SER A 74 9.45 -10.41 -19.88
CA SER A 74 10.51 -11.29 -20.34
C SER A 74 10.20 -11.65 -21.79
N ALA A 75 10.84 -10.94 -22.72
CA ALA A 75 10.77 -11.19 -24.15
C ALA A 75 11.49 -12.51 -24.45
N GLY A 76 10.76 -13.62 -24.28
CA GLY A 76 11.14 -14.94 -24.71
C GLY A 76 10.13 -15.45 -25.74
N GLY A 77 10.37 -15.13 -27.01
CA GLY A 77 9.79 -15.84 -28.16
C GLY A 77 8.61 -15.16 -28.85
N LEU A 78 8.90 -14.46 -29.96
CA LEU A 78 8.58 -14.93 -31.32
C LEU A 78 9.11 -13.91 -32.34
N ASN A 79 9.93 -14.41 -33.25
CA ASN A 79 10.60 -13.66 -34.30
C ASN A 79 9.59 -13.29 -35.40
N ALA A 80 9.66 -12.08 -35.96
CA ALA A 80 9.16 -11.80 -37.29
C ALA A 80 10.10 -10.80 -37.98
N ALA A 81 10.89 -11.34 -38.88
CA ALA A 81 11.63 -10.61 -39.88
C ALA A 81 10.69 -9.73 -40.71
N THR A 82 11.06 -8.47 -40.91
CA THR A 82 10.86 -7.78 -42.19
C THR A 82 11.90 -6.67 -42.32
N ALA A 83 12.65 -6.78 -43.41
CA ALA A 83 13.58 -5.79 -43.91
C ALA A 83 12.87 -4.50 -44.30
N SER A 84 13.56 -3.37 -44.15
CA SER A 84 13.87 -2.47 -45.29
C SER A 84 14.99 -1.50 -44.92
#